data_AF-R5AJC7-F1
#
_entry.id   AF-R5AJC7-F1
#
_cell.length_a   1.000
_cell.length_b   1.000
_cell.length_c   1.000
_cell.angle_alpha   90.00
_cell.angle_beta   90.00
_cell.angle_gamma   90.00
#
_symmetry.space_group_name_H-M   'P 1'
#
loop_
_entity.id
_entity.type
_entity.pdbx_description
1 polymer ?
#
loop_
_entity_poly.entity_id
_entity_poly.type
_entity_poly.pdbx_seq_one_letter_code
_entity_poly.pdbx_strand_id
1 'polypeptide(L)'
;MTLVVRVRDVTDTAQHSRGKQKMRQGGIFYTPQSGIWQPVWLERVPKTHIRSLHITPLYDEAMLELRVRTSKPCACVAHIGERSFAFSSGAACRIPMPGFRPWSPEDPFLYDFSVEAGEDRVESYFAMRKIGVAPDEKGTPRLTLNGKPYFQSGVLDQGYWSDGMLTAPSDEAMISDIETMKRMGFNMLRKHIKLEPLRWYYHCDRLGMLVWQDMPNGGGAYRAMAVSAPLVTGRHHKDDNYRYFSRDDIAGREEYYLELTEMIEHLYNCPCIVLWVPFNEGWGQFDAAEATERIRALDATRLVDHASGWHDQGVSDVKSWHVYFRPYRFKNDAHGRAVVLSEFGGYNRRLAGHSYSARDFGYKRYRSDEALAEAVERLYQKEILPAIPQGLSATVYTQLSDVEEETNGLLTYDRAVQKLPAERMRTINASLYAALQGKA
;
A
#
# COMPACT_ATOMS: atom_id res chain seq x y z
N MET A 1 -38.46 -12.76 -2.33
CA MET A 1 -37.12 -13.30 -2.61
C MET A 1 -36.36 -13.31 -1.29
N THR A 2 -35.84 -14.46 -0.88
CA THR A 2 -35.04 -14.58 0.35
C THR A 2 -33.58 -14.72 -0.05
N LEU A 3 -32.72 -13.79 0.39
CA LEU A 3 -31.28 -13.88 0.21
C LEU A 3 -30.67 -14.45 1.49
N VAL A 4 -29.95 -15.57 1.39
CA VAL A 4 -29.21 -16.18 2.49
C VAL A 4 -27.74 -16.22 2.12
N VAL A 5 -26.90 -15.57 2.92
CA VAL A 5 -25.44 -15.58 2.77
C VAL A 5 -24.86 -16.38 3.92
N ARG A 6 -23.98 -17.35 3.62
CA ARG A 6 -23.24 -18.13 4.62
C ARG A 6 -21.75 -17.89 4.39
N VAL A 7 -21.07 -17.41 5.41
CA VAL A 7 -19.63 -17.21 5.41
C VAL A 7 -18.98 -18.31 6.24
N ARG A 8 -17.87 -18.86 5.76
CA ARG A 8 -17.01 -19.78 6.50
C ARG A 8 -15.58 -19.27 6.37
N ASP A 9 -14.95 -19.01 7.51
CA ASP A 9 -13.52 -18.75 7.58
C ASP A 9 -12.84 -19.94 8.27
N VAL A 10 -11.74 -20.39 7.68
CA VAL A 10 -10.88 -21.46 8.22
C VAL A 10 -9.57 -20.89 8.78
N THR A 11 -9.39 -19.57 8.70
CA THR A 11 -8.30 -18.77 9.26
C THR A 11 -6.93 -19.38 8.92
N ASP A 12 -6.15 -19.81 9.92
CA ASP A 12 -4.78 -20.32 9.75
C ASP A 12 -4.70 -21.84 9.64
N THR A 13 -5.83 -22.51 9.44
CA THR A 13 -5.91 -23.98 9.27
C THR A 13 -5.80 -24.44 7.82
N ALA A 14 -5.77 -23.49 6.87
CA ALA A 14 -5.64 -23.73 5.43
C ALA A 14 -4.58 -22.81 4.79
N GLN A 15 -4.40 -22.94 3.48
CA GLN A 15 -3.35 -22.25 2.71
C GLN A 15 -3.76 -20.87 2.19
N HIS A 16 -5.04 -20.50 2.38
CA HIS A 16 -5.63 -19.24 1.92
C HIS A 16 -4.87 -18.02 2.42
N SER A 17 -4.99 -16.93 1.67
CA SER A 17 -4.54 -15.60 2.09
C SER A 17 -5.30 -15.17 3.35
N ARG A 18 -4.57 -14.80 4.40
CA ARG A 18 -5.15 -14.44 5.70
C ARG A 18 -4.53 -13.20 6.35
N GLY A 19 -3.46 -12.66 5.74
CA GLY A 19 -2.67 -11.58 6.33
C GLY A 19 -2.17 -11.98 7.71
N LYS A 20 -2.43 -11.14 8.72
CA LYS A 20 -2.01 -11.33 10.12
C LYS A 20 -3.02 -12.06 11.01
N GLN A 21 -4.07 -12.66 10.46
CA GLN A 21 -5.11 -13.32 11.27
C GLN A 21 -4.68 -14.72 11.72
N LYS A 22 -4.82 -15.02 13.03
CA LYS A 22 -4.43 -16.32 13.57
C LYS A 22 -5.27 -16.75 14.77
N MET A 23 -5.71 -18.02 14.80
CA MET A 23 -6.51 -18.56 15.93
C MET A 23 -5.77 -18.54 17.27
N ARG A 24 -4.44 -18.61 17.24
CA ARG A 24 -3.57 -18.35 18.39
C ARG A 24 -2.81 -17.06 18.15
N GLN A 25 -3.45 -15.94 18.46
CA GLN A 25 -2.91 -14.59 18.30
C GLN A 25 -1.79 -14.30 19.31
N GLY A 26 -0.97 -13.29 19.02
CA GLY A 26 0.15 -12.84 19.84
C GLY A 26 1.32 -12.31 18.99
N GLY A 27 2.09 -11.39 19.58
CA GLY A 27 3.14 -10.67 18.87
C GLY A 27 2.59 -9.92 17.66
N ILE A 28 2.98 -10.36 16.46
CA ILE A 28 2.62 -9.74 15.17
C ILE A 28 1.39 -10.37 14.49
N PHE A 29 0.72 -11.32 15.15
CA PHE A 29 -0.51 -11.94 14.65
C PHE A 29 -1.69 -11.54 15.53
N TYR A 30 -2.83 -11.24 14.90
CA TYR A 30 -3.97 -10.61 15.54
C TYR A 30 -5.19 -11.52 15.59
N THR A 31 -6.19 -11.09 16.36
CA THR A 31 -7.51 -11.71 16.45
C THR A 31 -8.10 -11.89 15.05
N PRO A 32 -8.53 -13.11 14.68
CA PRO A 32 -9.15 -13.34 13.39
C PRO A 32 -10.58 -12.79 13.38
N GLN A 33 -10.95 -12.19 12.25
CA GLN A 33 -12.29 -11.70 11.96
C GLN A 33 -12.85 -12.39 10.72
N SER A 34 -14.12 -12.76 10.79
CA SER A 34 -14.85 -13.33 9.66
C SER A 34 -16.26 -12.75 9.57
N GLY A 35 -16.97 -13.11 8.51
CA GLY A 35 -18.31 -12.61 8.24
C GLY A 35 -18.33 -11.57 7.13
N ILE A 36 -19.43 -10.83 7.05
CA ILE A 36 -19.64 -9.78 6.05
C ILE A 36 -19.05 -8.50 6.61
N TRP A 37 -17.82 -8.16 6.19
CA TRP A 37 -17.04 -7.04 6.71
C TRP A 37 -17.08 -5.80 5.80
N GLN A 38 -17.79 -5.87 4.67
CA GLN A 38 -18.04 -4.76 3.75
C GLN A 38 -19.54 -4.56 3.52
N PRO A 39 -19.97 -3.36 3.08
CA PRO A 39 -21.37 -3.11 2.74
C PRO A 39 -21.90 -4.05 1.65
N VAL A 40 -23.16 -4.48 1.79
CA VAL A 40 -23.86 -5.30 0.79
C VAL A 40 -24.93 -4.45 0.11
N TRP A 41 -24.97 -4.49 -1.22
CA TRP A 41 -25.90 -3.72 -2.03
C TRP A 41 -26.79 -4.63 -2.87
N LEU A 42 -28.00 -4.16 -3.15
CA LEU A 42 -28.86 -4.70 -4.20
C LEU A 42 -29.18 -3.55 -5.15
N GLU A 43 -28.77 -3.68 -6.40
CA GLU A 43 -28.93 -2.65 -7.42
C GLU A 43 -29.76 -3.15 -8.61
N ARG A 44 -30.43 -2.22 -9.29
CA ARG A 44 -31.16 -2.48 -10.53
C ARG A 44 -30.47 -1.76 -11.67
N VAL A 45 -29.85 -2.54 -12.55
CA VAL A 45 -29.18 -2.04 -13.76
C VAL A 45 -30.01 -2.33 -15.03
N PRO A 46 -29.89 -1.54 -16.11
CA PRO A 46 -30.52 -1.86 -17.38
C PRO A 46 -29.96 -3.15 -18.01
N LYS A 47 -30.65 -3.71 -19.01
CA LYS A 47 -30.21 -4.93 -19.70
C LYS A 47 -28.82 -4.74 -20.36
N THR A 48 -28.60 -3.57 -20.94
CA THR A 48 -27.28 -3.09 -21.36
C THR A 48 -26.72 -2.25 -20.22
N HIS A 49 -25.63 -2.66 -19.60
CA HIS A 49 -25.01 -1.90 -18.53
C HIS A 49 -23.49 -1.97 -18.60
N ILE A 50 -22.84 -0.98 -18.00
CA ILE A 50 -21.40 -0.90 -17.80
C ILE A 50 -21.02 -1.89 -16.70
N ARG A 51 -20.03 -2.74 -16.98
CA ARG A 51 -19.49 -3.73 -16.04
C ARG A 51 -18.20 -3.26 -15.39
N SER A 52 -17.35 -2.58 -16.15
CA SER A 52 -16.11 -2.05 -15.62
C SER A 52 -15.56 -0.91 -16.47
N LEU A 53 -14.82 -0.03 -15.80
CA LEU A 53 -14.00 1.02 -16.38
C LEU A 53 -12.54 0.65 -16.16
N HIS A 54 -11.70 0.89 -17.16
CA HIS A 54 -10.26 0.82 -17.04
C HIS A 54 -9.68 2.14 -17.53
N ILE A 55 -9.06 2.87 -16.61
CA ILE A 55 -8.73 4.29 -16.75
C ILE A 55 -7.23 4.45 -16.62
N THR A 56 -6.54 4.73 -17.73
CA THR A 56 -5.09 4.78 -17.78
C THR A 56 -4.61 6.19 -18.14
N PRO A 57 -3.97 6.93 -17.21
CA PRO A 57 -3.39 8.23 -17.52
C PRO A 57 -2.11 8.04 -18.36
N LEU A 58 -2.13 8.48 -19.61
CA LEU A 58 -0.98 8.52 -20.51
C LEU A 58 -0.27 9.87 -20.34
N TYR A 59 0.44 9.98 -19.22
CA TYR A 59 0.97 11.24 -18.70
C TYR A 59 1.85 12.01 -19.69
N ASP A 60 2.83 11.34 -20.32
CA ASP A 60 3.78 11.99 -21.23
C ASP A 60 3.13 12.41 -22.56
N GLU A 61 2.06 11.71 -22.95
CA GLU A 61 1.28 11.99 -24.16
C GLU A 61 0.21 13.07 -23.92
N ALA A 62 0.01 13.48 -22.67
CA ALA A 62 -1.09 14.33 -22.24
C ALA A 62 -2.46 13.79 -22.69
N MET A 63 -2.67 12.48 -22.53
CA MET A 63 -3.92 11.79 -22.89
C MET A 63 -4.44 10.96 -21.72
N LEU A 64 -5.74 10.68 -21.73
CA LEU A 64 -6.37 9.61 -20.96
C LEU A 64 -6.75 8.48 -21.92
N GLU A 65 -6.39 7.23 -21.62
CA GLU A 65 -7.00 6.07 -22.28
C GLU A 65 -8.09 5.49 -21.39
N LEU A 66 -9.32 5.47 -21.91
CA LEU A 66 -10.49 4.89 -21.26
C LEU A 66 -10.94 3.66 -22.04
N ARG A 67 -11.10 2.53 -21.35
CA ARG A 67 -11.76 1.33 -21.86
C ARG A 67 -12.96 0.99 -21.01
N VAL A 68 -14.08 0.70 -21.67
CA VAL A 68 -15.35 0.42 -21.00
C VAL A 68 -15.82 -0.96 -21.43
N ARG A 69 -16.03 -1.86 -20.47
CA ARG A 69 -16.67 -3.15 -20.73
C ARG A 69 -18.14 -3.05 -20.35
N THR A 70 -19.00 -3.53 -21.23
CA THR A 70 -20.46 -3.54 -21.05
C THR A 70 -20.98 -4.98 -21.10
N SER A 71 -22.22 -5.20 -20.66
CA SER A 71 -22.87 -6.52 -20.68
C SER A 71 -23.04 -7.12 -22.08
N LYS A 72 -23.10 -6.26 -23.10
CA LYS A 72 -23.05 -6.59 -24.53
C LYS A 72 -22.40 -5.43 -25.31
N PRO A 73 -21.79 -5.67 -26.48
CA PRO A 73 -21.20 -4.61 -27.28
C PRO A 73 -22.21 -3.50 -27.61
N CYS A 74 -21.84 -2.24 -27.37
CA CYS A 74 -22.67 -1.08 -27.65
C CYS A 74 -21.84 0.20 -27.85
N ALA A 75 -22.49 1.27 -28.29
CA ALA A 75 -21.89 2.60 -28.32
C ALA A 75 -21.85 3.18 -26.89
N CYS A 76 -20.76 3.88 -26.59
CA CYS A 76 -20.54 4.58 -25.34
C CYS A 76 -20.19 6.05 -25.62
N VAL A 77 -20.51 6.93 -24.67
CA VAL A 77 -20.08 8.32 -24.69
C VAL A 77 -19.46 8.66 -23.34
N ALA A 78 -18.21 9.15 -23.34
CA ALA A 78 -17.55 9.66 -22.15
C ALA A 78 -17.66 11.19 -22.12
N HIS A 79 -17.99 11.75 -20.96
CA HIS A 79 -18.12 13.18 -20.71
C HIS A 79 -17.08 13.63 -19.69
N ILE A 80 -16.23 14.60 -20.07
CA ILE A 80 -15.21 15.21 -19.20
C ILE A 80 -15.34 16.73 -19.31
N GLY A 81 -15.90 17.36 -18.28
CA GLY A 81 -16.34 18.76 -18.34
C GLY A 81 -17.39 18.93 -19.45
N GLU A 82 -17.20 19.91 -20.32
CA GLU A 82 -18.12 20.18 -21.45
C GLU A 82 -17.84 19.31 -22.70
N ARG A 83 -16.80 18.47 -22.67
CA ARG A 83 -16.35 17.68 -23.83
C ARG A 83 -16.94 16.28 -23.78
N SER A 84 -17.33 15.76 -24.95
CA SER A 84 -17.93 14.43 -25.11
C SER A 84 -17.19 13.62 -26.17
N PHE A 85 -16.97 12.34 -25.90
CA PHE A 85 -16.19 11.44 -26.77
C PHE A 85 -16.97 10.15 -27.00
N ALA A 86 -17.38 9.90 -28.24
CA ALA A 86 -18.09 8.68 -28.63
C ALA A 86 -17.11 7.57 -29.03
N PHE A 87 -17.40 6.34 -28.61
CA PHE A 87 -16.59 5.15 -28.92
C PHE A 87 -17.43 3.88 -28.76
N SER A 88 -16.86 2.73 -29.12
CA SER A 88 -17.51 1.43 -28.91
C SER A 88 -16.97 0.77 -27.64
N SER A 89 -17.84 0.15 -26.85
CA SER A 89 -17.43 -0.67 -25.70
C SER A 89 -16.33 -1.68 -26.09
N GLY A 90 -15.31 -1.83 -25.23
CA GLY A 90 -14.14 -2.67 -25.46
C GLY A 90 -13.02 -2.02 -26.28
N ALA A 91 -13.32 -0.99 -27.08
CA ALA A 91 -12.29 -0.21 -27.76
C ALA A 91 -11.61 0.77 -26.79
N ALA A 92 -10.36 1.13 -27.07
CA ALA A 92 -9.69 2.24 -26.40
C ALA A 92 -10.26 3.57 -26.90
N CYS A 93 -10.73 4.41 -25.99
CA CYS A 93 -11.03 5.81 -26.22
C CYS A 93 -9.87 6.65 -25.69
N ARG A 94 -9.13 7.32 -26.58
CA ARG A 94 -8.04 8.22 -26.19
C ARG A 94 -8.54 9.66 -26.17
N ILE A 95 -8.52 10.26 -24.99
CA ILE A 95 -9.07 11.59 -24.73
C ILE A 95 -7.92 12.59 -24.48
N PRO A 96 -7.79 13.65 -25.28
CA PRO A 96 -6.77 14.68 -25.06
C PRO A 96 -6.96 15.46 -23.76
N MET A 97 -5.87 15.61 -23.02
CA MET A 97 -5.77 16.35 -21.76
C MET A 97 -4.67 17.43 -21.84
N PRO A 98 -4.68 18.33 -22.84
CA PRO A 98 -3.64 19.35 -22.97
C PRO A 98 -3.63 20.28 -21.74
N GLY A 99 -2.44 20.57 -21.22
CA GLY A 99 -2.29 21.46 -20.05
C GLY A 99 -2.91 20.92 -18.77
N PHE A 100 -3.03 19.59 -18.65
CA PHE A 100 -3.59 18.97 -17.44
C PHE A 100 -2.85 19.42 -16.17
N ARG A 101 -3.62 19.58 -15.09
CA ARG A 101 -3.10 19.68 -13.72
C ARG A 101 -2.71 18.28 -13.22
N PRO A 102 -1.44 18.02 -12.88
CA PRO A 102 -1.00 16.74 -12.36
C PRO A 102 -1.45 16.55 -10.91
N TRP A 103 -1.72 15.30 -10.52
CA TRP A 103 -1.99 14.94 -9.14
C TRP A 103 -0.68 14.71 -8.38
N SER A 104 -0.58 15.24 -7.16
CA SER A 104 0.45 14.91 -6.18
C SER A 104 -0.13 14.94 -4.75
N PRO A 105 0.61 14.44 -3.74
CA PRO A 105 0.17 14.58 -2.35
C PRO A 105 -0.09 16.03 -1.93
N GLU A 106 0.69 16.99 -2.44
CA GLU A 106 0.55 18.42 -2.15
C GLU A 106 -0.58 19.07 -2.97
N ASP A 107 -0.88 18.53 -4.15
CA ASP A 107 -1.92 19.01 -5.04
C ASP A 107 -2.79 17.86 -5.61
N PRO A 108 -3.73 17.32 -4.82
CA PRO A 108 -4.47 16.10 -5.18
C PRO A 108 -5.65 16.38 -6.12
N PHE A 109 -5.36 16.85 -7.34
CA PHE A 109 -6.40 17.18 -8.31
C PHE A 109 -7.03 15.93 -8.97
N LEU A 110 -8.35 15.79 -8.85
CA LEU A 110 -9.15 14.74 -9.49
C LEU A 110 -10.05 15.34 -10.57
N TYR A 111 -10.17 14.64 -11.69
CA TYR A 111 -11.07 14.98 -12.78
C TYR A 111 -12.31 14.09 -12.69
N ASP A 112 -13.47 14.69 -12.52
CA ASP A 112 -14.75 13.99 -12.61
C ASP A 112 -15.10 13.70 -14.08
N PHE A 113 -15.71 12.54 -14.32
CA PHE A 113 -16.23 12.18 -15.62
C PHE A 113 -17.42 11.22 -15.49
N SER A 114 -18.20 11.12 -16.56
CA SER A 114 -19.25 10.12 -16.68
C SER A 114 -19.14 9.34 -17.98
N VAL A 115 -19.65 8.11 -17.98
CA VAL A 115 -19.78 7.28 -19.18
C VAL A 115 -21.23 6.86 -19.31
N GLU A 116 -21.80 7.05 -20.50
CA GLU A 116 -23.14 6.59 -20.87
C GLU A 116 -23.04 5.42 -21.85
N ALA A 117 -23.86 4.39 -21.65
CA ALA A 117 -23.96 3.20 -22.50
C ALA A 117 -25.43 2.79 -22.68
N GLY A 118 -26.12 3.43 -23.62
CA GLY A 118 -27.57 3.28 -23.78
C GLY A 118 -28.33 3.98 -22.65
N GLU A 119 -29.06 3.21 -21.83
CA GLU A 119 -29.81 3.73 -20.67
C GLU A 119 -28.98 3.76 -19.38
N ASP A 120 -27.76 3.21 -19.41
CA ASP A 120 -26.90 3.12 -18.24
C ASP A 120 -25.89 4.27 -18.20
N ARG A 121 -25.61 4.76 -16.98
CA ARG A 121 -24.65 5.85 -16.75
C ARG A 121 -23.88 5.60 -15.46
N VAL A 122 -22.56 5.69 -15.56
CA VAL A 122 -21.64 5.61 -14.41
C VAL A 122 -20.87 6.92 -14.29
N GLU A 123 -20.75 7.42 -13.07
CA GLU A 123 -19.90 8.56 -12.72
C GLU A 123 -18.66 8.05 -11.99
N SER A 124 -17.52 8.64 -12.29
CA SER A 124 -16.24 8.24 -11.73
C SER A 124 -15.26 9.42 -11.79
N TYR A 125 -14.03 9.18 -11.35
CA TYR A 125 -12.97 10.16 -11.35
C TYR A 125 -11.66 9.53 -11.83
N PHE A 126 -10.72 10.38 -12.23
CA PHE A 126 -9.34 9.97 -12.50
C PHE A 126 -8.36 11.06 -12.11
N ALA A 127 -7.08 10.72 -12.11
CA ALA A 127 -6.02 11.69 -11.89
C ALA A 127 -4.89 11.52 -12.91
N MET A 128 -4.30 12.63 -13.34
CA MET A 128 -3.15 12.62 -14.22
C MET A 128 -1.88 12.55 -13.37
N ARG A 129 -1.26 11.37 -13.29
CA ARG A 129 0.01 11.16 -12.56
C ARG A 129 0.87 10.10 -13.23
N LYS A 130 2.18 10.20 -13.02
CA LYS A 130 3.15 9.18 -13.46
C LYS A 130 4.08 8.80 -12.32
N ILE A 131 4.30 7.51 -12.14
CA ILE A 131 5.28 6.96 -11.19
C ILE A 131 6.38 6.27 -11.99
N GLY A 132 7.61 6.34 -11.52
CA GLY A 132 8.71 5.64 -12.15
C GLY A 132 9.98 5.68 -11.32
N VAL A 133 11.06 5.14 -11.90
CA VAL A 133 12.43 5.28 -11.40
C VAL A 133 13.25 6.01 -12.45
N ALA A 134 13.99 7.03 -12.03
CA ALA A 134 14.92 7.75 -12.91
C ALA A 134 16.16 8.19 -12.11
N PRO A 135 17.33 8.30 -12.76
CA PRO A 135 18.51 8.86 -12.09
C PRO A 135 18.29 10.32 -11.71
N ASP A 136 18.81 10.73 -10.54
CA ASP A 136 18.99 12.14 -10.20
C ASP A 136 20.19 12.75 -10.96
N GLU A 137 20.50 14.02 -10.69
CA GLU A 137 21.61 14.75 -11.31
C GLU A 137 22.98 14.08 -11.11
N LYS A 138 23.12 13.22 -10.10
CA LYS A 138 24.36 12.45 -9.80
C LYS A 138 24.34 11.05 -10.42
N GLY A 139 23.33 10.71 -11.22
CA GLY A 139 23.15 9.38 -11.77
C GLY A 139 22.57 8.36 -10.78
N THR A 140 22.13 8.78 -9.59
CA THR A 140 21.63 7.86 -8.57
C THR A 140 20.16 7.54 -8.82
N PRO A 141 19.74 6.27 -8.92
CA PRO A 141 18.35 5.92 -9.19
C PRO A 141 17.42 6.39 -8.06
N ARG A 142 16.39 7.17 -8.41
CA ARG A 142 15.38 7.70 -7.49
C ARG A 142 13.99 7.26 -7.88
N LEU A 143 13.13 7.06 -6.87
CA LEU A 143 11.69 7.08 -7.10
C LEU A 143 11.29 8.46 -7.63
N THR A 144 10.38 8.47 -8.60
CA THR A 144 9.87 9.68 -9.21
C THR A 144 8.35 9.75 -9.16
N LEU A 145 7.85 10.97 -8.98
CA LEU A 145 6.45 11.33 -9.17
C LEU A 145 6.42 12.43 -10.23
N ASN A 146 5.62 12.23 -11.27
CA ASN A 146 5.43 13.18 -12.36
C ASN A 146 6.76 13.57 -13.05
N GLY A 147 7.67 12.60 -13.17
CA GLY A 147 8.97 12.75 -13.83
C GLY A 147 10.05 13.41 -12.97
N LYS A 148 9.79 13.72 -11.69
CA LYS A 148 10.74 14.35 -10.79
C LYS A 148 11.08 13.44 -9.61
N PRO A 149 12.33 13.43 -9.11
CA PRO A 149 12.68 12.74 -7.87
C PRO A 149 11.73 13.15 -6.74
N TYR A 150 11.17 12.15 -6.04
CA TYR A 150 10.19 12.38 -5.00
C TYR A 150 10.40 11.39 -3.86
N PHE A 151 10.69 11.91 -2.67
CA PHE A 151 10.92 11.08 -1.49
C PHE A 151 9.59 10.64 -0.90
N GLN A 152 9.37 9.34 -0.81
CA GLN A 152 8.15 8.79 -0.21
C GLN A 152 8.41 8.54 1.28
N SER A 153 7.97 9.48 2.12
CA SER A 153 7.98 9.32 3.57
C SER A 153 6.66 8.70 4.01
N GLY A 154 6.71 7.41 4.29
CA GLY A 154 5.54 6.64 4.66
C GLY A 154 5.54 6.09 6.07
N VAL A 155 4.36 5.57 6.41
CA VAL A 155 4.06 4.90 7.67
C VAL A 155 3.27 3.62 7.37
N LEU A 156 3.58 2.55 8.09
CA LEU A 156 2.92 1.27 7.94
C LEU A 156 1.51 1.34 8.54
N ASP A 157 0.51 0.90 7.79
CA ASP A 157 -0.89 0.87 8.21
C ASP A 157 -1.43 -0.56 8.14
N GLN A 158 -1.67 -1.15 9.32
CA GLN A 158 -2.23 -2.49 9.46
C GLN A 158 -3.72 -2.55 9.10
N GLY A 159 -4.44 -1.43 9.19
CA GLY A 159 -5.89 -1.36 8.97
C GLY A 159 -6.74 -2.09 10.02
N TYR A 160 -6.25 -2.27 11.25
CA TYR A 160 -7.03 -2.85 12.35
C TYR A 160 -7.57 -1.78 13.28
N TRP A 161 -8.87 -1.84 13.57
CA TRP A 161 -9.65 -0.94 14.41
C TRP A 161 -9.98 -1.60 15.74
N SER A 162 -10.04 -0.82 16.81
CA SER A 162 -10.27 -1.34 18.16
C SER A 162 -11.67 -1.92 18.39
N ASP A 163 -12.64 -1.49 17.59
CA ASP A 163 -14.04 -1.88 17.65
C ASP A 163 -14.41 -2.86 16.52
N GLY A 164 -14.03 -2.53 15.28
CA GLY A 164 -14.42 -3.26 14.07
C GLY A 164 -13.37 -4.20 13.51
N MET A 165 -12.19 -4.32 14.14
CA MET A 165 -11.04 -5.11 13.64
C MET A 165 -10.67 -4.72 12.19
N LEU A 166 -10.87 -5.54 11.18
CA LEU A 166 -10.60 -5.19 9.77
C LEU A 166 -11.58 -4.16 9.20
N THR A 167 -12.67 -3.86 9.89
CA THR A 167 -13.72 -2.94 9.41
C THR A 167 -13.55 -1.57 10.06
N ALA A 168 -13.33 -0.55 9.24
CA ALA A 168 -13.34 0.83 9.72
C ALA A 168 -14.74 1.23 10.22
N PRO A 169 -14.85 1.99 11.32
CA PRO A 169 -16.16 2.32 11.89
C PRO A 169 -16.93 3.35 11.06
N SER A 170 -16.23 4.24 10.34
CA SER A 170 -16.85 5.21 9.43
C SER A 170 -15.83 5.83 8.46
N ASP A 171 -16.30 6.64 7.51
CA ASP A 171 -15.45 7.45 6.66
C ASP A 171 -14.66 8.49 7.46
N GLU A 172 -15.30 9.14 8.43
CA GLU A 172 -14.65 10.14 9.29
C GLU A 172 -13.45 9.54 10.03
N ALA A 173 -13.55 8.27 10.43
CA ALA A 173 -12.42 7.57 11.04
C ALA A 173 -11.28 7.34 10.04
N MET A 174 -11.59 6.85 8.82
CA MET A 174 -10.59 6.69 7.76
C MET A 174 -9.93 8.02 7.38
N ILE A 175 -10.72 9.08 7.23
CA ILE A 175 -10.27 10.44 6.96
C ILE A 175 -9.36 10.93 8.08
N SER A 176 -9.76 10.74 9.34
CA SER A 176 -8.99 11.17 10.50
C SER A 176 -7.60 10.54 10.54
N ASP A 177 -7.48 9.24 10.26
CA ASP A 177 -6.18 8.56 10.20
C ASP A 177 -5.30 9.15 9.07
N ILE A 178 -5.86 9.28 7.86
CA ILE A 178 -5.15 9.84 6.69
C ILE A 178 -4.68 11.28 6.94
N GLU A 179 -5.58 12.14 7.44
CA GLU A 179 -5.28 13.53 7.74
C GLU A 179 -4.28 13.66 8.89
N THR A 180 -4.34 12.79 9.90
CA THR A 180 -3.38 12.81 11.00
C THR A 180 -1.98 12.49 10.48
N MET A 181 -1.84 11.46 9.64
CA MET A 181 -0.54 11.14 9.04
C MET A 181 -0.04 12.27 8.14
N LYS A 182 -0.94 12.90 7.37
CA LYS A 182 -0.60 14.09 6.57
C LYS A 182 -0.18 15.28 7.42
N ARG A 183 -0.87 15.54 8.54
CA ARG A 183 -0.49 16.58 9.53
C ARG A 183 0.89 16.31 10.13
N MET A 184 1.26 15.04 10.31
CA MET A 184 2.60 14.62 10.74
C MET A 184 3.65 14.72 9.62
N GLY A 185 3.28 15.12 8.40
CA GLY A 185 4.18 15.30 7.27
C GLY A 185 4.47 14.03 6.46
N PHE A 186 3.81 12.91 6.75
CA PHE A 186 3.87 11.73 5.88
C PHE A 186 3.10 11.99 4.59
N ASN A 187 3.59 11.42 3.49
CA ASN A 187 2.94 11.49 2.17
C ASN A 187 2.59 10.11 1.61
N MET A 188 2.87 9.04 2.35
CA MET A 188 2.58 7.67 1.92
C MET A 188 2.06 6.81 3.07
N LEU A 189 1.07 5.96 2.78
CA LEU A 189 0.65 4.86 3.64
C LEU A 189 1.01 3.54 2.96
N ARG A 190 1.64 2.63 3.69
CA ARG A 190 1.79 1.26 3.23
C ARG A 190 0.70 0.42 3.86
N LYS A 191 -0.30 0.03 3.06
CA LYS A 191 -1.39 -0.83 3.52
C LYS A 191 -0.86 -2.26 3.61
N HIS A 192 -0.65 -2.74 4.83
CA HIS A 192 0.14 -3.93 5.08
C HIS A 192 -0.71 -5.21 5.06
N ILE A 193 -0.40 -6.10 4.12
CA ILE A 193 -1.01 -7.43 3.88
C ILE A 193 -2.52 -7.50 4.12
N LYS A 194 -3.24 -6.46 3.66
CA LYS A 194 -4.67 -6.22 3.82
C LYS A 194 -5.19 -5.39 2.64
N LEU A 195 -6.47 -5.53 2.28
CA LEU A 195 -7.20 -4.58 1.44
C LEU A 195 -8.21 -3.77 2.28
N GLU A 196 -8.38 -2.50 1.94
CA GLU A 196 -9.44 -1.65 2.49
C GLU A 196 -10.67 -1.60 1.56
N PRO A 197 -11.85 -1.12 2.01
CA PRO A 197 -12.91 -0.76 1.06
C PRO A 197 -12.46 0.37 0.13
N LEU A 198 -12.99 0.41 -1.11
CA LEU A 198 -12.68 1.46 -2.10
C LEU A 198 -12.83 2.90 -1.57
N ARG A 199 -13.69 3.11 -0.57
CA ARG A 199 -13.85 4.42 0.10
C ARG A 199 -12.56 4.93 0.74
N TRP A 200 -11.74 4.04 1.31
CA TRP A 200 -10.44 4.41 1.88
C TRP A 200 -9.48 4.92 0.79
N TYR A 201 -9.39 4.21 -0.35
CA TYR A 201 -8.56 4.64 -1.47
C TYR A 201 -9.05 5.95 -2.07
N TYR A 202 -10.36 6.14 -2.23
CA TYR A 202 -10.95 7.41 -2.63
C TYR A 202 -10.56 8.56 -1.67
N HIS A 203 -10.50 8.29 -0.36
CA HIS A 203 -10.04 9.27 0.60
C HIS A 203 -8.53 9.55 0.46
N CYS A 204 -7.69 8.55 0.23
CA CYS A 204 -6.28 8.75 -0.11
C CYS A 204 -6.10 9.58 -1.39
N ASP A 205 -6.91 9.32 -2.41
CA ASP A 205 -6.89 10.04 -3.69
C ASP A 205 -7.22 11.53 -3.51
N ARG A 206 -8.34 11.85 -2.87
CA ARG A 206 -8.81 13.24 -2.71
C ARG A 206 -8.03 14.01 -1.65
N LEU A 207 -7.48 13.33 -0.64
CA LEU A 207 -6.69 13.96 0.41
C LEU A 207 -5.22 14.05 0.03
N GLY A 208 -4.76 13.40 -1.05
CA GLY A 208 -3.36 13.44 -1.48
C GLY A 208 -2.44 12.64 -0.56
N MET A 209 -2.60 11.32 -0.60
CA MET A 209 -1.78 10.35 0.12
C MET A 209 -1.38 9.22 -0.85
N LEU A 210 -0.08 8.95 -1.00
CA LEU A 210 0.40 7.81 -1.78
C LEU A 210 0.11 6.51 -1.04
N VAL A 211 -0.08 5.42 -1.79
CA VAL A 211 -0.33 4.10 -1.23
C VAL A 211 0.64 3.08 -1.83
N TRP A 212 1.32 2.35 -0.94
CA TRP A 212 1.89 1.05 -1.28
C TRP A 212 0.89 -0.01 -0.87
N GLN A 213 0.47 -0.83 -1.83
CA GLN A 213 -0.56 -1.83 -1.60
C GLN A 213 0.07 -3.21 -1.53
N ASP A 214 0.04 -3.81 -0.33
CA ASP A 214 0.47 -5.18 -0.13
C ASP A 214 -0.67 -6.16 -0.44
N MET A 215 -0.33 -7.28 -1.06
CA MET A 215 -1.21 -8.43 -1.17
C MET A 215 -1.30 -9.15 0.20
N PRO A 216 -2.50 -9.54 0.67
CA PRO A 216 -2.61 -10.43 1.81
C PRO A 216 -1.86 -11.73 1.55
N ASN A 217 -0.87 -12.04 2.38
CA ASN A 217 -0.14 -13.30 2.28
C ASN A 217 -0.83 -14.43 3.07
N GLY A 218 -0.37 -15.67 2.85
CA GLY A 218 -1.00 -16.88 3.34
C GLY A 218 -0.04 -18.07 3.37
N GLY A 219 -0.58 -19.26 3.16
CA GLY A 219 0.17 -20.51 3.15
C GLY A 219 0.11 -21.24 4.49
N GLY A 220 0.99 -22.22 4.66
CA GLY A 220 1.00 -23.12 5.81
C GLY A 220 1.47 -22.44 7.09
N ALA A 221 1.91 -23.26 8.04
CA ALA A 221 2.44 -22.77 9.31
C ALA A 221 3.72 -21.96 9.10
N TYR A 222 3.74 -20.71 9.57
CA TYR A 222 4.89 -19.81 9.50
C TYR A 222 6.19 -20.48 9.99
N ARG A 223 7.19 -20.53 9.11
CA ARG A 223 8.50 -21.09 9.42
C ARG A 223 9.47 -19.95 9.76
N ALA A 224 9.88 -19.88 11.02
CA ALA A 224 10.80 -18.85 11.51
C ALA A 224 12.11 -18.77 10.70
N MET A 225 12.56 -19.88 10.11
CA MET A 225 13.73 -19.88 9.22
C MET A 225 13.52 -19.06 7.95
N ALA A 226 12.33 -19.12 7.35
CA ALA A 226 12.03 -18.36 6.13
C ALA A 226 11.73 -16.89 6.44
N VAL A 227 11.04 -16.63 7.56
CA VAL A 227 10.50 -15.31 7.87
C VAL A 227 11.40 -14.48 8.79
N SER A 228 11.91 -15.07 9.87
CA SER A 228 12.61 -14.31 10.92
C SER A 228 14.13 -14.48 10.90
N ALA A 229 14.67 -15.60 10.41
CA ALA A 229 16.11 -15.80 10.36
C ALA A 229 16.85 -14.78 9.46
N PRO A 230 16.28 -14.28 8.33
CA PRO A 230 16.93 -13.25 7.52
C PRO A 230 17.21 -11.95 8.30
N LEU A 231 16.35 -11.56 9.25
CA LEU A 231 16.56 -10.40 10.13
C LEU A 231 17.90 -10.45 10.88
N VAL A 232 18.36 -11.66 11.24
CA VAL A 232 19.57 -11.86 12.05
C VAL A 232 20.75 -12.26 11.18
N THR A 233 20.52 -13.17 10.24
CA THR A 233 21.56 -13.84 9.45
C THR A 233 21.91 -13.12 8.16
N GLY A 234 20.98 -12.33 7.60
CA GLY A 234 21.11 -11.75 6.26
C GLY A 234 21.18 -12.79 5.13
N ARG A 235 20.82 -14.05 5.41
CA ARG A 235 20.81 -15.12 4.39
C ARG A 235 19.48 -15.12 3.65
N HIS A 236 19.56 -15.16 2.33
CA HIS A 236 18.42 -15.20 1.44
C HIS A 236 18.34 -16.53 0.70
N HIS A 237 17.13 -16.92 0.30
CA HIS A 237 16.82 -18.17 -0.37
C HIS A 237 16.07 -17.92 -1.68
N LYS A 238 16.26 -18.81 -2.65
CA LYS A 238 15.37 -18.88 -3.81
C LYS A 238 13.99 -19.35 -3.35
N ASP A 239 12.95 -18.81 -3.96
CA ASP A 239 11.55 -19.09 -3.63
C ASP A 239 10.92 -20.22 -4.45
N ASP A 240 11.76 -21.02 -5.12
CA ASP A 240 11.41 -22.29 -5.77
C ASP A 240 11.27 -23.46 -4.77
N ASN A 241 11.71 -23.29 -3.53
CA ASN A 241 11.54 -24.27 -2.45
C ASN A 241 10.23 -24.01 -1.69
N TYR A 242 9.12 -24.44 -2.29
CA TYR A 242 7.77 -24.21 -1.75
C TYR A 242 7.61 -24.66 -0.29
N ARG A 243 8.20 -25.79 0.10
CA ARG A 243 8.13 -26.29 1.48
C ARG A 243 8.80 -25.37 2.47
N TYR A 244 9.91 -24.75 2.07
CA TYR A 244 10.63 -23.82 2.92
C TYR A 244 9.77 -22.60 3.26
N PHE A 245 9.00 -22.11 2.29
CA PHE A 245 8.08 -20.98 2.45
C PHE A 245 6.67 -21.35 2.90
N SER A 246 6.39 -22.64 3.11
CA SER A 246 5.06 -23.16 3.49
C SER A 246 4.02 -22.94 2.38
N ARG A 247 4.41 -23.24 1.15
CA ARG A 247 3.60 -23.01 -0.06
C ARG A 247 3.55 -24.22 -1.00
N ASP A 248 3.66 -25.44 -0.43
CA ASP A 248 3.67 -26.70 -1.20
C ASP A 248 2.38 -26.97 -1.97
N ASP A 249 1.26 -26.45 -1.47
CA ASP A 249 -0.06 -26.70 -2.04
C ASP A 249 -0.24 -25.95 -3.37
N ILE A 250 -0.46 -26.70 -4.44
CA ILE A 250 -0.63 -26.14 -5.79
C ILE A 250 -1.91 -25.31 -5.87
N ALA A 251 -3.02 -25.81 -5.31
CA ALA A 251 -4.30 -25.11 -5.34
C ALA A 251 -4.22 -23.74 -4.63
N GLY A 252 -3.57 -23.67 -3.46
CA GLY A 252 -3.34 -22.41 -2.75
C GLY A 252 -2.41 -21.43 -3.49
N ARG A 253 -1.54 -21.91 -4.39
CA ARG A 253 -0.74 -21.04 -5.28
C ARG A 253 -1.58 -20.48 -6.42
N GLU A 254 -2.39 -21.32 -7.04
CA GLU A 254 -3.33 -20.91 -8.10
C GLU A 254 -4.36 -19.90 -7.57
N GLU A 255 -4.90 -20.16 -6.37
CA GLU A 255 -5.80 -19.25 -5.65
C GLU A 255 -5.13 -17.90 -5.39
N TYR A 256 -3.90 -17.88 -4.88
CA TYR A 256 -3.16 -16.63 -4.66
C TYR A 256 -3.02 -15.81 -5.95
N TYR A 257 -2.72 -16.44 -7.09
CA TYR A 257 -2.61 -15.72 -8.36
C TYR A 257 -3.96 -15.21 -8.88
N LEU A 258 -5.05 -15.93 -8.60
CA LEU A 258 -6.40 -15.45 -8.88
C LEU A 258 -6.71 -14.21 -8.03
N GLU A 259 -6.51 -14.29 -6.71
CA GLU A 259 -6.75 -13.18 -5.79
C GLU A 259 -5.85 -11.97 -6.09
N LEU A 260 -4.59 -12.21 -6.47
CA LEU A 260 -3.68 -11.15 -6.91
C LEU A 260 -4.22 -10.44 -8.16
N THR A 261 -4.71 -11.19 -9.14
CA THR A 261 -5.34 -10.63 -10.34
C THR A 261 -6.57 -9.79 -9.96
N GLU A 262 -7.45 -10.34 -9.11
CA GLU A 262 -8.65 -9.65 -8.64
C GLU A 262 -8.31 -8.36 -7.87
N MET A 263 -7.29 -8.37 -7.00
CA MET A 263 -6.84 -7.18 -6.28
C MET A 263 -6.36 -6.10 -7.25
N ILE A 264 -5.50 -6.45 -8.22
CA ILE A 264 -4.97 -5.49 -9.19
C ILE A 264 -6.11 -4.92 -10.05
N GLU A 265 -7.01 -5.75 -10.55
CA GLU A 265 -8.16 -5.29 -11.34
C GLU A 265 -9.12 -4.41 -10.53
N HIS A 266 -9.40 -4.79 -9.28
CA HIS A 266 -10.29 -4.05 -8.38
C HIS A 266 -9.74 -2.65 -8.04
N LEU A 267 -8.43 -2.56 -7.83
CA LEU A 267 -7.75 -1.35 -7.39
C LEU A 267 -7.05 -0.58 -8.52
N TYR A 268 -7.13 -1.06 -9.77
CA TYR A 268 -6.42 -0.51 -10.93
C TYR A 268 -6.65 0.99 -11.11
N ASN A 269 -7.88 1.45 -10.87
CA ASN A 269 -8.27 2.82 -11.12
C ASN A 269 -7.89 3.78 -9.98
N CYS A 270 -7.38 3.32 -8.83
CA CYS A 270 -7.03 4.16 -7.69
C CYS A 270 -5.73 4.96 -7.95
N PRO A 271 -5.78 6.29 -8.15
CA PRO A 271 -4.59 7.08 -8.46
C PRO A 271 -3.51 7.06 -7.38
N CYS A 272 -3.89 6.99 -6.10
CA CYS A 272 -3.02 6.98 -4.94
C CYS A 272 -2.05 5.79 -4.92
N ILE A 273 -2.42 4.65 -5.49
CA ILE A 273 -1.55 3.47 -5.49
C ILE A 273 -0.39 3.71 -6.45
N VAL A 274 0.83 3.61 -5.93
CA VAL A 274 2.07 3.85 -6.67
C VAL A 274 3.00 2.66 -6.73
N LEU A 275 2.78 1.67 -5.88
CA LEU A 275 3.61 0.47 -5.78
C LEU A 275 2.78 -0.73 -5.30
N TRP A 276 3.00 -1.88 -5.95
CA TRP A 276 2.44 -3.17 -5.56
C TRP A 276 3.47 -4.01 -4.80
N VAL A 277 3.06 -4.60 -3.67
CA VAL A 277 3.89 -5.51 -2.86
C VAL A 277 3.23 -6.90 -2.81
N PRO A 278 3.63 -7.86 -3.65
CA PRO A 278 3.06 -9.21 -3.65
C PRO A 278 3.43 -9.98 -2.38
N PHE A 279 4.70 -9.95 -1.97
CA PHE A 279 5.16 -10.70 -0.80
C PHE A 279 5.88 -9.80 0.20
N ASN A 280 5.65 -10.08 1.48
CA ASN A 280 6.33 -9.41 2.58
C ASN A 280 7.15 -10.40 3.40
N GLU A 281 8.44 -10.13 3.63
CA GLU A 281 9.32 -10.90 4.55
C GLU A 281 9.32 -12.43 4.33
N GLY A 282 9.11 -12.89 3.10
CA GLY A 282 9.02 -14.31 2.77
C GLY A 282 7.74 -15.00 3.24
N TRP A 283 6.70 -14.25 3.63
CA TRP A 283 5.43 -14.80 4.12
C TRP A 283 4.72 -15.57 3.02
N GLY A 284 4.88 -16.90 3.02
CA GLY A 284 4.33 -17.75 1.97
C GLY A 284 4.81 -17.35 0.58
N GLN A 285 6.02 -16.78 0.45
CA GLN A 285 6.59 -16.35 -0.82
C GLN A 285 6.83 -17.55 -1.74
N PHE A 286 6.54 -17.39 -3.03
CA PHE A 286 6.81 -18.36 -4.07
C PHE A 286 6.82 -17.66 -5.43
N ASP A 287 7.64 -18.16 -6.36
CA ASP A 287 7.64 -17.78 -7.77
C ASP A 287 7.48 -16.26 -7.99
N ALA A 288 8.16 -15.42 -7.20
CA ALA A 288 7.84 -13.99 -7.14
C ALA A 288 8.21 -13.23 -8.42
N ALA A 289 9.05 -13.82 -9.28
CA ALA A 289 9.26 -13.39 -10.65
C ALA A 289 7.98 -13.50 -11.51
N GLU A 290 7.27 -14.64 -11.43
CA GLU A 290 6.01 -14.85 -12.14
C GLU A 290 4.92 -13.89 -11.62
N ALA A 291 4.84 -13.69 -10.30
CA ALA A 291 3.94 -12.69 -9.71
C ALA A 291 4.19 -11.28 -10.29
N THR A 292 5.47 -10.91 -10.44
CA THR A 292 5.87 -9.62 -11.02
C THR A 292 5.46 -9.51 -12.49
N GLU A 293 5.68 -10.56 -13.29
CA GLU A 293 5.28 -10.60 -14.70
C GLU A 293 3.75 -10.47 -14.86
N ARG A 294 2.99 -11.18 -14.03
CA ARG A 294 1.51 -11.07 -14.00
C ARG A 294 1.06 -9.66 -13.66
N ILE A 295 1.64 -9.03 -12.65
CA ILE A 295 1.33 -7.65 -12.29
C ILE A 295 1.66 -6.70 -13.45
N ARG A 296 2.85 -6.80 -14.05
CA ARG A 296 3.22 -5.93 -15.18
C ARG A 296 2.32 -6.12 -16.41
N ALA A 297 1.79 -7.32 -16.63
CA ALA A 297 0.84 -7.58 -17.70
C ALA A 297 -0.54 -6.94 -17.44
N LEU A 298 -0.95 -6.82 -16.17
CA LEU A 298 -2.21 -6.19 -15.77
C LEU A 298 -2.08 -4.68 -15.59
N ASP A 299 -0.95 -4.22 -15.04
CA ASP A 299 -0.66 -2.84 -14.69
C ASP A 299 0.83 -2.51 -14.83
N ALA A 300 1.18 -1.90 -15.96
CA ALA A 300 2.50 -1.37 -16.23
C ALA A 300 2.71 0.07 -15.71
N THR A 301 1.73 0.67 -15.03
CA THR A 301 1.74 2.09 -14.65
C THR A 301 2.26 2.36 -13.24
N ARG A 302 2.56 1.29 -12.49
CA ARG A 302 2.99 1.31 -11.08
C ARG A 302 4.25 0.48 -10.91
N LEU A 303 4.98 0.74 -9.81
CA LEU A 303 6.19 0.00 -9.46
C LEU A 303 5.86 -1.32 -8.75
N VAL A 304 6.80 -2.25 -8.72
CA VAL A 304 6.67 -3.54 -8.02
C VAL A 304 7.84 -3.77 -7.04
N ASP A 305 7.49 -3.96 -5.77
CA ASP A 305 8.36 -4.55 -4.74
C ASP A 305 7.94 -6.02 -4.52
N HIS A 306 8.42 -6.93 -5.36
CA HIS A 306 7.97 -8.32 -5.45
C HIS A 306 8.07 -9.08 -4.11
N ALA A 307 9.10 -8.80 -3.32
CA ALA A 307 9.40 -9.45 -2.05
C ALA A 307 10.04 -8.44 -1.09
N SER A 308 9.20 -7.67 -0.40
CA SER A 308 9.64 -6.61 0.50
C SER A 308 10.50 -7.15 1.65
N GLY A 309 11.65 -6.52 1.86
CA GLY A 309 12.66 -6.93 2.86
C GLY A 309 13.49 -8.15 2.45
N TRP A 310 12.87 -9.31 2.31
CA TRP A 310 13.46 -10.58 1.84
C TRP A 310 12.36 -11.51 1.33
N HIS A 311 12.61 -12.48 0.45
CA HIS A 311 13.88 -12.89 -0.18
C HIS A 311 13.92 -12.37 -1.62
N ASP A 312 14.68 -11.31 -1.86
CA ASP A 312 14.77 -10.64 -3.17
C ASP A 312 15.32 -11.56 -4.26
N GLN A 313 14.54 -11.78 -5.31
CA GLN A 313 14.87 -12.56 -6.52
C GLN A 313 15.43 -11.69 -7.66
N GLY A 314 15.61 -10.38 -7.45
CA GLY A 314 16.25 -9.47 -8.41
C GLY A 314 15.34 -8.90 -9.50
N VAL A 315 14.02 -9.06 -9.37
CA VAL A 315 13.03 -8.69 -10.41
C VAL A 315 12.25 -7.38 -10.12
N SER A 316 12.46 -6.80 -8.93
CA SER A 316 11.80 -5.56 -8.50
C SER A 316 12.32 -4.29 -9.18
N ASP A 317 11.48 -3.26 -9.24
CA ASP A 317 11.92 -1.90 -9.57
C ASP A 317 12.77 -1.25 -8.45
N VAL A 318 12.60 -1.74 -7.23
CA VAL A 318 13.27 -1.22 -6.02
C VAL A 318 14.11 -2.28 -5.33
N LYS A 319 15.12 -1.84 -4.58
CA LYS A 319 15.80 -2.66 -3.57
C LYS A 319 15.23 -2.33 -2.20
N SER A 320 14.44 -3.26 -1.68
CA SER A 320 13.69 -3.16 -0.44
C SER A 320 14.47 -3.70 0.77
N TRP A 321 14.45 -2.97 1.89
CA TRP A 321 15.12 -3.34 3.14
C TRP A 321 14.19 -3.15 4.34
N HIS A 322 14.21 -4.11 5.26
CA HIS A 322 13.61 -3.99 6.59
C HIS A 322 14.72 -3.94 7.65
N VAL A 323 14.75 -2.91 8.49
CA VAL A 323 15.80 -2.75 9.51
C VAL A 323 15.22 -2.32 10.85
N TYR A 324 15.37 -3.19 11.85
CA TYR A 324 14.75 -3.02 13.17
C TYR A 324 15.74 -2.98 14.34
N PHE A 325 16.72 -3.88 14.36
CA PHE A 325 17.59 -4.10 15.53
C PHE A 325 18.99 -3.52 15.40
N ARG A 326 19.33 -2.98 14.23
CA ARG A 326 20.69 -2.50 13.91
C ARG A 326 20.59 -1.10 13.32
N PRO A 327 21.62 -0.24 13.51
CA PRO A 327 21.66 1.04 12.84
C PRO A 327 21.61 0.86 11.33
N TYR A 328 20.71 1.58 10.66
CA TYR A 328 20.63 1.63 9.22
C TYR A 328 21.84 2.38 8.65
N ARG A 329 22.47 1.75 7.67
CA ARG A 329 23.53 2.34 6.86
C ARG A 329 23.18 2.08 5.41
N PHE A 330 23.10 3.16 4.65
CA PHE A 330 22.79 3.10 3.24
C PHE A 330 23.78 2.21 2.50
N LYS A 331 23.26 1.41 1.56
CA LYS A 331 24.04 0.60 0.63
C LYS A 331 23.39 0.71 -0.73
N ASN A 332 24.21 1.01 -1.74
CA ASN A 332 23.78 0.93 -3.13
C ASN A 332 23.36 -0.50 -3.46
N ASP A 333 22.35 -0.62 -4.31
CA ASP A 333 22.01 -1.89 -4.92
C ASP A 333 22.95 -2.18 -6.09
N ALA A 334 23.49 -3.39 -6.14
CA ALA A 334 24.43 -3.80 -7.19
C ALA A 334 23.79 -3.85 -8.59
N HIS A 335 22.45 -3.94 -8.68
CA HIS A 335 21.70 -3.97 -9.94
C HIS A 335 21.17 -2.59 -10.34
N GLY A 336 21.57 -1.52 -9.64
CA GLY A 336 21.20 -0.15 -10.00
C GLY A 336 19.73 0.21 -9.75
N ARG A 337 19.03 -0.54 -8.89
CA ARG A 337 17.64 -0.22 -8.49
C ARG A 337 17.60 0.92 -7.48
N ALA A 338 16.48 1.64 -7.43
CA ALA A 338 16.22 2.62 -6.38
C ALA A 338 16.13 1.91 -5.02
N VAL A 339 16.86 2.40 -4.03
CA VAL A 339 16.90 1.78 -2.69
C VAL A 339 15.84 2.39 -1.79
N VAL A 340 15.07 1.53 -1.12
CA VAL A 340 14.01 1.90 -0.18
C VAL A 340 14.19 1.19 1.16
N LEU A 341 13.82 1.86 2.24
CA LEU A 341 13.74 1.27 3.58
C LEU A 341 12.26 1.06 3.91
N SER A 342 11.73 -0.05 3.42
CA SER A 342 10.31 -0.36 3.36
C SER A 342 9.68 -0.80 4.68
N GLU A 343 10.49 -1.05 5.70
CA GLU A 343 10.09 -1.05 7.13
C GLU A 343 11.29 -0.69 8.03
N PHE A 344 11.07 0.18 9.01
CA PHE A 344 12.06 0.46 10.06
C PHE A 344 11.42 1.06 11.31
N GLY A 345 12.22 1.15 12.37
CA GLY A 345 11.81 1.76 13.63
C GLY A 345 11.03 0.78 14.50
N GLY A 346 9.74 1.05 14.72
CA GLY A 346 8.93 0.23 15.62
C GLY A 346 9.25 0.46 17.10
N TYR A 347 9.45 1.71 17.48
CA TYR A 347 9.70 2.11 18.86
C TYR A 347 8.38 2.07 19.65
N ASN A 348 8.43 1.39 20.78
CA ASN A 348 7.27 1.02 21.57
C ASN A 348 7.07 1.98 22.74
N ARG A 349 5.82 2.42 22.90
CA ARG A 349 5.32 3.11 24.08
C ARG A 349 3.89 2.67 24.36
N ARG A 350 3.71 1.63 25.18
CA ARG A 350 2.38 1.20 25.63
C ARG A 350 1.77 2.21 26.61
N LEU A 351 0.51 2.60 26.37
CA LEU A 351 -0.27 3.48 27.24
C LEU A 351 -1.40 2.71 27.93
N ALA A 352 -1.35 2.60 29.26
CA ALA A 352 -2.41 1.97 30.03
C ALA A 352 -3.75 2.70 29.81
N GLY A 353 -4.85 1.95 29.65
CA GLY A 353 -6.17 2.50 29.32
C GLY A 353 -6.45 2.66 27.83
N HIS A 354 -5.41 2.64 26.98
CA HIS A 354 -5.51 2.80 25.52
C HIS A 354 -4.85 1.64 24.75
N SER A 355 -4.76 0.47 25.38
CA SER A 355 -4.10 -0.73 24.84
C SER A 355 -5.06 -1.90 24.89
N TYR A 356 -4.98 -2.78 23.89
CA TYR A 356 -5.77 -4.02 23.83
C TYR A 356 -5.54 -4.93 25.03
N SER A 357 -4.28 -5.04 25.50
CA SER A 357 -3.93 -5.87 26.65
C SER A 357 -2.78 -5.28 27.48
N ALA A 358 -2.43 -5.97 28.56
CA ALA A 358 -1.25 -5.64 29.36
C ALA A 358 0.08 -6.06 28.71
N ARG A 359 0.03 -6.91 27.67
CA ARG A 359 1.22 -7.33 26.92
C ARG A 359 1.59 -6.25 25.90
N ASP A 360 2.88 -6.20 25.58
CA ASP A 360 3.39 -5.31 24.53
C ASP A 360 4.49 -5.98 23.69
N PHE A 361 4.55 -5.55 22.45
CA PHE A 361 5.52 -5.92 21.45
C PHE A 361 5.95 -4.65 20.69
N GLY A 362 7.24 -4.57 20.46
CA GLY A 362 7.89 -3.59 19.61
C GLY A 362 9.39 -3.67 19.80
N TYR A 363 10.14 -3.02 18.92
CA TYR A 363 11.56 -3.31 18.75
C TYR A 363 12.43 -2.58 19.79
N LYS A 364 11.94 -1.48 20.36
CA LYS A 364 12.62 -0.75 21.43
C LYS A 364 11.64 0.01 22.34
N ARG A 365 11.65 -0.26 23.65
CA ARG A 365 10.67 0.30 24.61
C ARG A 365 11.10 1.63 25.23
N TYR A 366 10.14 2.54 25.39
CA TYR A 366 10.29 3.85 26.02
C TYR A 366 9.27 4.05 27.14
N ARG A 367 9.65 4.81 28.18
CA ARG A 367 8.84 5.01 29.39
C ARG A 367 8.05 6.33 29.42
N SER A 368 8.41 7.28 28.57
CA SER A 368 7.71 8.56 28.43
C SER A 368 7.60 8.94 26.96
N ASP A 369 6.63 9.79 26.66
CA ASP A 369 6.32 10.23 25.31
C ASP A 369 7.45 11.13 24.77
N GLU A 370 8.07 11.92 25.65
CA GLU A 370 9.27 12.71 25.32
C GLU A 370 10.46 11.81 24.95
N ALA A 371 10.73 10.74 25.72
CA ALA A 371 11.84 9.84 25.42
C ALA A 371 11.61 9.07 24.10
N LEU A 372 10.36 8.74 23.77
CA LEU A 372 10.00 8.18 22.47
C LEU A 372 10.29 9.20 21.35
N ALA A 373 9.85 10.45 21.53
CA ALA A 373 10.00 11.49 20.53
C ALA A 373 11.47 11.85 20.25
N GLU A 374 12.30 12.01 21.29
CA GLU A 374 13.74 12.21 21.13
C GLU A 374 14.42 11.03 20.42
N ALA A 375 13.95 9.81 20.66
CA ALA A 375 14.50 8.64 20.02
C ALA A 375 14.14 8.56 18.54
N VAL A 376 12.90 8.88 18.18
CA VAL A 376 12.47 8.95 16.78
C VAL A 376 13.23 10.05 16.05
N GLU A 377 13.34 11.25 16.62
CA GLU A 377 14.15 12.32 16.05
C GLU A 377 15.59 11.88 15.81
N ARG A 378 16.21 11.23 16.79
CA ARG A 378 17.59 10.73 16.68
C ARG A 378 17.73 9.67 15.59
N LEU A 379 16.76 8.76 15.45
CA LEU A 379 16.73 7.74 14.40
C LEU A 379 16.74 8.41 13.02
N TYR A 380 15.83 9.36 12.79
CA TYR A 380 15.77 10.07 11.52
C TYR A 380 17.03 10.92 11.28
N GLN A 381 17.51 11.65 12.28
CA GLN A 381 18.68 12.52 12.16
C GLN A 381 19.99 11.76 11.90
N LYS A 382 20.19 10.60 12.54
CA LYS A 382 21.47 9.88 12.50
C LYS A 382 21.54 8.79 11.44
N GLU A 383 20.40 8.29 10.98
CA GLU A 383 20.35 7.13 10.10
C GLU A 383 19.64 7.43 8.77
N ILE A 384 18.50 8.13 8.80
CA ILE A 384 17.69 8.37 7.60
C ILE A 384 18.18 9.59 6.81
N LEU A 385 18.28 10.75 7.44
CA LEU A 385 18.72 11.99 6.78
C LEU A 385 20.05 11.83 6.04
N PRO A 386 21.10 11.23 6.64
CA PRO A 386 22.38 11.04 5.95
C PRO A 386 22.29 10.06 4.76
N ALA A 387 21.29 9.18 4.72
CA ALA A 387 21.12 8.19 3.66
C ALA A 387 20.44 8.78 2.41
N ILE A 388 19.66 9.87 2.55
CA ILE A 388 18.94 10.48 1.41
C ILE A 388 19.92 11.01 0.36
N PRO A 389 20.96 11.82 0.68
CA PRO A 389 21.93 12.26 -0.32
C PRO A 389 22.72 11.13 -0.97
N GLN A 390 22.78 9.95 -0.34
CA GLN A 390 23.48 8.77 -0.87
C GLN A 390 22.64 7.95 -1.85
N GLY A 391 21.30 8.05 -1.80
CA GLY A 391 20.42 7.33 -2.73
C GLY A 391 19.11 6.82 -2.16
N LEU A 392 18.88 6.93 -0.84
CA LEU A 392 17.64 6.46 -0.23
C LEU A 392 16.44 7.23 -0.80
N SER A 393 15.44 6.49 -1.30
CA SER A 393 14.31 7.08 -2.06
C SER A 393 12.96 6.98 -1.35
N ALA A 394 12.82 6.10 -0.37
CA ALA A 394 11.62 5.99 0.45
C ALA A 394 11.93 5.37 1.81
N THR A 395 11.07 5.65 2.77
CA THR A 395 11.09 5.05 4.11
C THR A 395 9.67 4.75 4.58
N VAL A 396 9.45 3.64 5.27
CA VAL A 396 8.16 3.32 5.93
C VAL A 396 8.39 3.09 7.42
N TYR A 397 7.93 4.01 8.25
CA TYR A 397 8.02 3.86 9.70
C TYR A 397 6.92 2.92 10.22
N THR A 398 7.29 1.95 11.05
CA THR A 398 6.32 1.07 11.72
C THR A 398 5.91 1.71 13.06
N GLN A 399 4.66 2.14 13.30
CA GLN A 399 3.45 2.08 12.44
C GLN A 399 2.41 3.15 12.81
N LEU A 400 1.29 3.26 12.08
CA LEU A 400 0.25 4.28 12.23
C LEU A 400 -0.43 4.25 13.60
N SER A 401 -0.98 3.11 13.98
CA SER A 401 -1.67 2.89 15.26
C SER A 401 -1.14 1.64 15.95
N ASP A 402 -1.35 1.54 17.25
CA ASP A 402 -1.18 0.26 17.92
C ASP A 402 -2.17 -0.76 17.37
N VAL A 403 -1.75 -2.01 17.32
CA VAL A 403 -2.61 -3.14 16.98
C VAL A 403 -2.32 -4.28 17.93
N GLU A 404 -3.28 -4.55 18.79
CA GLU A 404 -3.20 -5.61 19.80
C GLU A 404 -1.91 -5.55 20.65
N GLU A 405 -1.04 -6.56 20.54
CA GLU A 405 0.23 -6.59 21.25
C GLU A 405 1.27 -5.64 20.61
N GLU A 406 1.17 -5.27 19.33
CA GLU A 406 2.08 -4.31 18.71
C GLU A 406 1.77 -2.86 19.13
N THR A 407 2.50 -2.35 20.12
CA THR A 407 2.24 -1.02 20.72
C THR A 407 3.27 0.05 20.32
N ASN A 408 3.76 -0.04 19.08
CA ASN A 408 4.68 0.85 18.39
C ASN A 408 3.96 1.81 17.40
N GLY A 409 2.65 1.98 17.55
CA GLY A 409 1.87 2.94 16.80
C GLY A 409 2.17 4.40 17.15
N LEU A 410 2.03 5.30 16.18
CA LEU A 410 2.00 6.75 16.42
C LEU A 410 0.71 7.18 17.14
N LEU A 411 -0.37 6.42 16.94
CA LEU A 411 -1.65 6.51 17.64
C LEU A 411 -1.84 5.31 18.56
N THR A 412 -2.62 5.47 19.63
CA THR A 412 -3.05 4.35 20.46
C THR A 412 -4.02 3.42 19.74
N TYR A 413 -4.29 2.26 20.34
CA TYR A 413 -5.14 1.22 19.76
C TYR A 413 -6.54 1.74 19.41
N ASP A 414 -7.09 2.59 20.28
CA ASP A 414 -8.39 3.25 20.16
C ASP A 414 -8.35 4.61 19.42
N ARG A 415 -7.18 5.01 18.88
CA ARG A 415 -6.92 6.31 18.24
C ARG A 415 -7.16 7.53 19.14
N ALA A 416 -7.39 7.34 20.44
CA ALA A 416 -7.71 8.43 21.35
C ALA A 416 -6.51 9.32 21.68
N VAL A 417 -5.28 8.77 21.63
CA VAL A 417 -4.06 9.48 21.99
C VAL A 417 -3.02 9.40 20.88
N GLN A 418 -2.50 10.57 20.51
CA GLN A 418 -1.35 10.71 19.64
C GLN A 418 -0.07 10.65 20.48
N LYS A 419 0.76 9.61 20.29
CA LYS A 419 1.95 9.34 21.12
C LYS A 419 3.15 10.21 20.80
N LEU A 420 3.22 10.73 19.57
CA LEU A 420 4.25 11.66 19.12
C LEU A 420 3.62 13.00 18.72
N PRO A 421 4.16 14.15 19.16
CA PRO A 421 3.66 15.45 18.71
C PRO A 421 3.75 15.60 17.18
N ALA A 422 2.64 15.99 16.55
CA ALA A 422 2.54 16.06 15.10
C ALA A 422 3.52 17.06 14.48
N GLU A 423 3.77 18.19 15.16
CA GLU A 423 4.74 19.19 14.70
C GLU A 423 6.17 18.64 14.67
N ARG A 424 6.58 17.81 15.65
CA ARG A 424 7.91 17.20 15.66
C ARG A 424 8.09 16.26 14.46
N MET A 425 7.09 15.40 14.21
CA MET A 425 7.11 14.53 13.03
C MET A 425 7.06 15.34 11.73
N ARG A 426 6.29 16.43 11.68
CA ARG A 426 6.24 17.32 10.51
C ARG A 426 7.60 17.94 10.23
N THR A 427 8.31 18.42 11.26
CA THR A 427 9.68 18.94 11.13
C THR A 427 10.64 17.86 10.61
N ILE A 428 10.58 16.64 11.17
CA ILE A 428 11.37 15.51 10.68
C ILE A 428 11.09 15.27 9.20
N ASN A 429 9.82 15.10 8.82
CA ASN A 429 9.44 14.79 7.45
C ASN A 429 9.81 15.92 6.47
N ALA A 430 9.63 17.19 6.85
CA ALA A 430 10.06 18.34 6.07
C ALA A 430 11.56 18.31 5.76
N SER A 431 12.39 17.89 6.74
CA SER A 431 13.84 17.77 6.55
C SER A 431 14.23 16.68 5.53
N LEU A 432 13.41 15.63 5.36
CA LEU A 432 13.65 14.58 4.36
C LEU A 432 13.52 15.13 2.94
N TYR A 433 12.49 15.93 2.68
CA TYR A 433 12.31 16.59 1.38
C TYR A 433 13.40 17.62 1.11
N ALA A 434 13.79 18.40 2.14
CA ALA A 434 14.90 19.33 2.02
C ALA A 434 16.20 18.60 1.66
N ALA A 435 16.45 17.43 2.25
CA ALA A 435 17.63 16.62 1.98
C ALA A 435 17.66 16.10 0.55
N LEU A 436 16.52 15.68 0.01
CA LEU A 436 16.41 15.27 -1.40
C LEU A 436 16.73 16.43 -2.35
N GLN A 437 16.31 17.65 -2.01
CA GLN A 437 16.56 18.86 -2.80
C GLN A 437 17.98 19.45 -2.61
N GLY A 438 18.83 18.82 -1.79
CA GLY A 438 20.17 19.35 -1.47
C GLY A 438 20.15 20.60 -0.58
N LYS A 439 19.09 20.80 0.19
CA LYS A 439 18.85 21.99 1.05
C LYS A 439 18.91 21.69 2.56
N ALA A 440 19.29 20.47 2.96
CA ALA A 440 19.30 20.02 4.36
C ALA A 440 20.66 20.09 5.03
#